data_AF-A0A0D5M1N6-F1
#
_entry.id   AF-A0A0D5M1N6-F1
#
_cell.length_a   1.000
_cell.length_b   1.000
_cell.length_c   1.000
_cell.angle_alpha   90.00
_cell.angle_beta   90.00
_cell.angle_gamma   90.00
#
_symmetry.space_group_name_H-M   'P 1'
#
loop_
_entity.id
_entity.type
_entity.pdbx_description
1 polymer ?
#
loop_
_entity_poly.entity_id
_entity_poly.type
_entity_poly.pdbx_seq_one_letter_code
_entity_poly.pdbx_strand_id
1 'polypeptide(L)'
;MLVKFKSLLVFSEEGKKCFYTDFSDGINIVKGKNTSGKSTLIQSIIYSLGINDGNDKLQEILDEQLIFRLDLERTFNGSISTITLIRDSQSFFIYEAGKSAFRFDGINSDNASEHIKLKEKISSIFGFNLALESKEELKEAPLEVMLLPYYISQSVGWVYLRESFSGLNFYKNFKFYYLDYYLGITSDIDRILLHKFLRKKAEIVREIEFLEQMKNNDENLQLSQLLDEEFRGEAVKYLEEYSELRESLIKEETRHIHLCNKKSLSLNRKIILNRIKRNISHQRPEIDACPVCSQILPNSLEAVYIHQQDINDTESEVYTVKAEIADLQAKINSTFKKLKKISDIVERKYSVIKNYQSSSSTVTFDTWLDHKSNMKLIGNINYSLSEKAIELKGILNDIDSFGIDQNVESIRHTKEQIFLTYFQRCLSDLNLSNFDEARYKQLYKINSFPCQGVELHKTVIAYHFSLNKLIANTQGIHRFPFILDAVMKEDIDEENRRIIFKFLNDHAPSDTQMIFSVSESLSHSKDDDRTTNNIELVNKNYFSGKGKIIQIGNGDSERSFLNKYGGEYEELIQKTLRMINIS
;
A
#
# COMPACT_ATOMS: atom_id res chain seq x y z
N MET A 1 -0.40 27.26 -3.11
CA MET A 1 0.86 28.01 -3.33
C MET A 1 1.39 27.66 -4.71
N LEU A 2 1.90 28.61 -5.50
CA LEU A 2 2.41 28.35 -6.86
C LEU A 2 3.93 28.57 -6.92
N VAL A 3 4.64 27.71 -7.64
CA VAL A 3 6.09 27.82 -7.89
C VAL A 3 6.33 27.88 -9.40
N LYS A 4 7.16 28.84 -9.83
CA LYS A 4 7.62 28.98 -11.21
C LYS A 4 9.14 29.04 -11.24
N PHE A 5 9.77 28.26 -12.11
CA PHE A 5 11.20 28.37 -12.38
C PHE A 5 11.46 29.55 -13.32
N LYS A 6 12.52 30.31 -13.06
CA LYS A 6 12.89 31.48 -13.87
C LYS A 6 14.15 31.25 -14.65
N SER A 7 15.18 30.69 -14.03
CA SER A 7 16.41 30.33 -14.75
C SER A 7 17.19 29.25 -14.03
N LEU A 8 17.97 28.50 -14.82
CA LEU A 8 18.97 27.57 -14.34
C LEU A 8 20.33 27.99 -14.91
N LEU A 9 21.32 28.14 -14.04
CA LEU A 9 22.73 28.28 -14.38
C LEU A 9 23.49 27.08 -13.81
N VAL A 10 24.31 26.42 -14.62
CA VAL A 10 25.23 25.37 -14.19
C VAL A 10 26.60 25.73 -14.72
N PHE A 11 27.64 25.77 -13.88
CA PHE A 11 28.98 26.14 -14.34
C PHE A 11 30.09 25.46 -13.53
N SER A 12 31.26 25.31 -14.15
CA SER A 12 32.52 24.90 -13.52
C SER A 12 33.53 26.02 -13.69
N GLU A 13 34.10 26.50 -12.59
CA GLU A 13 35.20 27.47 -12.62
C GLU A 13 36.47 26.85 -13.24
N GLU A 14 36.82 25.64 -12.80
CA GLU A 14 38.02 24.93 -13.24
C GLU A 14 37.92 24.51 -14.71
N GLY A 15 36.77 23.94 -15.10
CA GLY A 15 36.52 23.46 -16.46
C GLY A 15 36.25 24.57 -17.48
N LYS A 16 35.99 25.81 -17.03
CA LYS A 16 35.53 26.95 -17.85
C LYS A 16 34.34 26.59 -18.76
N LYS A 17 33.41 25.82 -18.22
CA LYS A 17 32.17 25.44 -18.91
C LYS A 17 30.96 25.96 -18.18
N CYS A 18 29.91 26.32 -18.92
CA CYS A 18 28.62 26.64 -18.35
C CYS A 18 27.46 26.20 -19.24
N PHE A 19 26.29 26.15 -18.62
CA PHE A 19 25.00 26.06 -19.26
C PHE A 19 24.06 27.07 -18.59
N TYR A 20 23.33 27.84 -19.38
CA TYR A 20 22.33 28.77 -18.88
C TYR A 20 21.06 28.67 -19.72
N THR A 21 19.91 28.68 -19.06
CA THR A 21 18.61 28.90 -19.69
C THR A 21 17.67 29.61 -18.73
N ASP A 22 16.88 30.53 -19.25
CA ASP A 22 15.67 31.01 -18.59
C ASP A 22 14.46 30.13 -18.97
N PHE A 23 13.35 30.23 -18.22
CA PHE A 23 12.11 29.51 -18.48
C PHE A 23 10.98 30.51 -18.73
N SER A 24 10.12 30.19 -19.70
CA SER A 24 8.87 30.92 -19.94
C SER A 24 7.79 30.50 -18.95
N ASP A 25 6.84 31.40 -18.68
CA ASP A 25 5.73 31.16 -17.76
C ASP A 25 4.72 30.09 -18.23
N GLY A 26 4.79 29.66 -19.50
CA GLY A 26 3.93 28.64 -20.08
C GLY A 26 4.67 27.35 -20.43
N ILE A 27 4.77 27.06 -21.72
CA ILE A 27 5.32 25.80 -22.24
C ILE A 27 6.80 25.97 -22.56
N ASN A 28 7.63 25.06 -22.03
CA ASN A 28 9.07 24.99 -22.27
C ASN A 28 9.41 23.63 -22.89
N ILE A 29 9.96 23.65 -24.11
CA ILE A 29 10.26 22.47 -24.92
C ILE A 29 11.77 22.27 -24.95
N VAL A 30 12.26 21.23 -24.29
CA VAL A 30 13.69 20.90 -24.25
C VAL A 30 14.01 19.95 -25.40
N LYS A 31 14.85 20.38 -26.35
CA LYS A 31 15.18 19.63 -27.57
C LYS A 31 16.67 19.34 -27.72
N GLY A 32 16.98 18.30 -28.49
CA GLY A 32 18.34 17.91 -28.89
C GLY A 32 18.45 16.42 -29.18
N LYS A 33 19.58 15.99 -29.76
CA LYS A 33 19.86 14.58 -30.07
C LYS A 33 19.75 13.68 -28.84
N ASN A 34 19.50 12.39 -29.06
CA ASN A 34 19.65 11.39 -28.01
C ASN A 34 21.01 11.53 -27.31
N THR A 35 21.03 11.36 -25.99
CA THR A 35 22.25 11.48 -25.19
C THR A 35 22.91 12.88 -25.24
N SER A 36 22.19 13.93 -25.68
CA SER A 36 22.75 15.30 -25.70
C SER A 36 22.84 15.94 -24.31
N GLY A 37 22.03 15.50 -23.34
CA GLY A 37 21.92 16.08 -22.00
C GLY A 37 20.53 16.63 -21.62
N LYS A 38 19.47 16.27 -22.36
CA LYS A 38 18.09 16.70 -22.06
C LYS A 38 17.63 16.29 -20.65
N SER A 39 17.81 15.02 -20.31
CA SER A 39 17.48 14.52 -18.97
C SER A 39 18.44 15.09 -17.93
N THR A 40 19.70 15.37 -18.30
CA THR A 40 20.67 16.06 -17.44
C THR A 40 20.18 17.44 -17.03
N LEU A 41 19.52 18.21 -17.92
CA LEU A 41 18.87 19.47 -17.56
C LEU A 41 17.80 19.28 -16.47
N ILE A 42 16.89 18.32 -16.66
CA ILE A 42 15.79 18.05 -15.73
C ILE A 42 16.34 17.57 -14.38
N GLN A 43 17.33 16.67 -14.40
CA GLN A 43 18.01 16.21 -13.20
C GLN A 43 18.77 17.34 -12.50
N SER A 44 19.34 18.30 -13.24
CA SER A 44 19.99 19.48 -12.66
C SER A 44 19.00 20.36 -11.89
N ILE A 45 17.76 20.50 -12.39
CA ILE A 45 16.68 21.22 -11.68
C ILE A 45 16.34 20.50 -10.37
N ILE A 46 16.12 19.18 -10.43
CA ILE A 46 15.81 18.34 -9.25
C ILE A 46 16.95 18.41 -8.22
N TYR A 47 18.19 18.28 -8.68
CA TYR A 47 19.40 18.36 -7.87
C TYR A 47 19.54 19.71 -7.16
N SER A 48 19.21 20.80 -7.86
CA SER A 48 19.20 22.17 -7.34
C SER A 48 18.11 22.42 -6.29
N LEU A 49 17.10 21.56 -6.19
CA LEU A 49 16.08 21.61 -5.13
C LEU A 49 16.51 20.88 -3.86
N GLY A 50 17.73 20.31 -3.84
CA GLY A 50 18.27 19.58 -2.69
C GLY A 50 17.88 18.10 -2.68
N ILE A 51 17.35 17.56 -3.78
CA ILE A 51 17.04 16.13 -3.92
C ILE A 51 18.29 15.39 -4.40
N ASN A 52 18.58 14.24 -3.79
CA ASN A 52 19.73 13.39 -4.13
C ASN A 52 19.36 12.18 -5.01
N ASP A 53 18.08 11.83 -5.10
CA ASP A 53 17.63 10.76 -5.98
C ASP A 53 17.98 11.07 -7.44
N GLY A 54 18.65 10.13 -8.10
CA GLY A 54 19.13 10.30 -9.46
C GLY A 54 20.52 10.91 -9.61
N ASN A 55 21.27 11.17 -8.53
CA ASN A 55 22.66 11.66 -8.59
C ASN A 55 23.58 10.79 -9.49
N ASP A 56 23.36 9.47 -9.53
CA ASP A 56 24.09 8.56 -10.41
C ASP A 56 23.98 8.94 -11.89
N LYS A 57 22.86 9.55 -12.29
CA LYS A 57 22.62 10.05 -13.66
C LYS A 57 23.39 11.34 -13.96
N LEU A 58 23.90 12.02 -12.93
CA LEU A 58 24.68 13.25 -13.03
C LEU A 58 26.18 13.02 -12.76
N GLN A 59 26.61 11.81 -12.38
CA GLN A 59 28.02 11.53 -12.02
C GLN A 59 29.02 12.01 -13.08
N GLU A 60 28.75 11.77 -14.38
CA GLU A 60 29.62 12.20 -15.47
C GLU A 60 29.92 13.72 -15.46
N ILE A 61 29.00 14.54 -14.95
CA ILE A 61 29.15 15.99 -14.90
C ILE A 61 29.54 16.50 -13.51
N LEU A 62 29.14 15.81 -12.44
CA LEU A 62 29.46 16.19 -11.07
C LEU A 62 30.97 16.11 -10.77
N ASP A 63 31.70 15.24 -11.47
CA ASP A 63 33.16 15.16 -11.40
C ASP A 63 33.86 16.47 -11.84
N GLU A 64 33.18 17.35 -12.59
CA GLU A 64 33.71 18.65 -13.02
C GLU A 64 33.53 19.78 -11.98
N GLN A 65 33.19 19.44 -10.72
CA GLN A 65 32.97 20.39 -9.62
C GLN A 65 31.98 21.52 -9.99
N LEU A 66 30.79 21.11 -10.43
CA LEU A 66 29.78 22.06 -10.92
C LEU A 66 29.03 22.75 -9.78
N ILE A 67 28.80 24.04 -9.98
CA ILE A 67 27.90 24.86 -9.19
C ILE A 67 26.58 25.00 -9.96
N PHE A 68 25.49 24.66 -9.30
CA PHE A 68 24.13 24.76 -9.82
C PHE A 68 23.42 25.91 -9.14
N ARG A 69 22.73 26.74 -9.92
CA ARG A 69 21.90 27.84 -9.44
C ARG A 69 20.54 27.77 -10.11
N LEU A 70 19.50 27.64 -9.29
CA LEU A 70 18.11 27.69 -9.72
C LEU A 70 17.45 28.93 -9.12
N ASP A 71 17.01 29.84 -10.00
CA ASP A 71 16.18 30.99 -9.62
C ASP A 71 14.71 30.63 -9.85
N LEU A 72 13.87 30.88 -8.84
CA LEU A 72 12.44 30.59 -8.88
C LEU A 72 11.60 31.68 -8.20
N GLU A 73 10.33 31.73 -8.55
CA GLU A 73 9.31 32.56 -7.91
C GLU A 73 8.32 31.68 -7.17
N ARG A 74 8.00 32.09 -5.94
CA ARG A 74 6.94 31.51 -5.13
C ARG A 74 5.83 32.53 -4.94
N THR A 75 4.61 32.16 -5.32
CA THR A 75 3.41 32.94 -5.07
C THR A 75 2.58 32.32 -3.95
N PHE A 76 2.40 33.07 -2.87
CA PHE A 76 1.59 32.67 -1.71
C PHE A 76 0.73 33.84 -1.22
N ASN A 77 -0.57 33.63 -1.07
CA ASN A 77 -1.54 34.67 -0.66
C ASN A 77 -1.41 35.99 -1.46
N GLY A 78 -1.17 35.90 -2.77
CA GLY A 78 -0.98 37.06 -3.65
C GLY A 78 0.38 37.74 -3.57
N SER A 79 1.25 37.34 -2.64
CA SER A 79 2.62 37.85 -2.53
C SER A 79 3.58 36.99 -3.34
N ILE A 80 4.45 37.65 -4.12
CA ILE A 80 5.50 36.99 -4.92
C ILE A 80 6.83 37.14 -4.18
N SER A 81 7.51 36.02 -3.94
CA SER A 81 8.85 35.97 -3.36
C SER A 81 9.81 35.35 -4.37
N THR A 82 10.93 36.03 -4.66
CA THR A 82 12.02 35.47 -5.45
C THR A 82 12.96 34.67 -4.55
N ILE A 83 13.30 33.47 -4.99
CA ILE A 83 14.15 32.54 -4.26
C ILE A 83 15.26 32.07 -5.20
N THR A 84 16.51 32.12 -4.73
CA THR A 84 17.67 31.57 -5.41
C THR A 84 18.20 30.40 -4.59
N LEU A 85 18.24 29.23 -5.21
CA LEU A 85 18.83 28.02 -4.64
C LEU A 85 20.16 27.77 -5.33
N ILE A 86 21.22 27.58 -4.55
CA ILE A 86 22.56 27.29 -5.07
C ILE A 86 23.05 26.00 -4.45
N ARG A 87 23.50 25.08 -5.29
CA ARG A 87 24.13 23.84 -4.87
C ARG A 87 25.55 23.79 -5.41
N ASP A 88 26.50 23.76 -4.49
CA ASP A 88 27.92 23.62 -4.75
C ASP A 88 28.39 22.31 -4.10
N SER A 89 28.35 21.23 -4.88
CA SER A 89 28.67 19.88 -4.40
C SER A 89 27.90 19.49 -3.12
N GLN A 90 28.58 19.48 -1.96
CA GLN A 90 28.02 19.13 -0.65
C GLN A 90 27.38 20.31 0.08
N SER A 91 27.54 21.52 -0.44
CA SER A 91 27.07 22.77 0.16
C SER A 91 25.81 23.23 -0.54
N PHE A 92 24.83 23.70 0.23
CA PHE A 92 23.55 24.18 -0.28
C PHE A 92 23.21 25.53 0.34
N PHE A 93 22.80 26.46 -0.51
CA PHE A 93 22.50 27.82 -0.13
C PHE A 93 21.09 28.22 -0.56
N ILE A 94 20.38 28.90 0.33
CA ILE A 94 19.03 29.40 0.07
C ILE A 94 19.02 30.91 0.30
N TYR A 95 18.63 31.64 -0.74
CA TYR A 95 18.42 33.08 -0.69
C TYR A 95 16.96 33.38 -0.98
N GLU A 96 16.26 33.98 -0.03
CA GLU A 96 14.92 34.52 -0.24
C GLU A 96 15.01 36.04 -0.14
N ALA A 97 14.50 36.76 -1.15
CA ALA A 97 14.60 38.21 -1.18
C ALA A 97 14.00 38.84 0.09
N GLY A 98 14.80 39.68 0.76
CA GLY A 98 14.42 40.34 2.02
C GLY A 98 14.60 39.50 3.29
N LYS A 99 15.18 38.29 3.21
CA LYS A 99 15.51 37.44 4.36
C LYS A 99 17.00 37.10 4.42
N SER A 100 17.43 36.55 5.56
CA SER A 100 18.78 36.02 5.75
C SER A 100 19.04 34.83 4.82
N ALA A 101 20.25 34.75 4.27
CA ALA A 101 20.72 33.57 3.57
C ALA A 101 20.85 32.39 4.54
N PHE A 102 20.60 31.17 4.05
CA PHE A 102 20.84 29.94 4.79
C PHE A 102 21.88 29.11 4.05
N ARG A 103 22.77 28.47 4.82
CA ARG A 103 23.83 27.59 4.33
C ARG A 103 23.74 26.25 5.06
N PHE A 104 23.91 25.16 4.32
CA PHE A 104 23.97 23.79 4.81
C PHE A 104 25.16 23.09 4.16
N ASP A 105 26.02 22.46 4.95
CA ASP A 105 27.22 21.77 4.46
C ASP A 105 27.12 20.26 4.75
N GLY A 106 27.48 19.41 3.78
CA GLY A 106 27.46 17.94 3.95
C GLY A 106 26.12 17.27 3.62
N ILE A 107 25.41 17.75 2.59
CA ILE A 107 24.04 17.29 2.25
C ILE A 107 23.96 16.08 1.30
N ASN A 108 25.08 15.45 0.94
CA ASN A 108 25.11 14.37 -0.06
C ASN A 108 24.44 13.06 0.38
N SER A 109 24.24 12.85 1.69
CA SER A 109 23.56 11.66 2.20
C SER A 109 22.15 12.00 2.67
N ASP A 110 21.18 11.17 2.30
CA ASP A 110 19.78 11.38 2.66
C ASP A 110 19.50 11.39 4.16
N ASN A 111 20.38 10.76 4.94
CA ASN A 111 20.31 10.62 6.39
C ASN A 111 21.30 11.56 7.13
N ALA A 112 22.03 12.43 6.42
CA ALA A 112 22.91 13.40 7.08
C ALA A 112 22.08 14.41 7.89
N SER A 113 22.57 14.80 9.07
CA SER A 113 21.87 15.75 9.95
C SER A 113 21.58 17.09 9.27
N GLU A 114 22.53 17.59 8.47
CA GLU A 114 22.38 18.84 7.72
C GLU A 114 21.37 18.69 6.56
N HIS A 115 21.30 17.51 5.94
CA HIS A 115 20.29 17.26 4.93
C HIS A 115 18.88 17.18 5.52
N ILE A 116 18.70 16.62 6.72
CA ILE A 116 17.42 16.63 7.43
C ILE A 116 16.96 18.07 7.69
N LYS A 117 17.86 18.95 8.18
CA LYS A 117 17.55 20.38 8.37
C LYS A 117 17.22 21.09 7.05
N LEU A 118 17.94 20.75 5.97
CA LEU A 118 17.65 21.28 4.64
C LEU A 118 16.24 20.87 4.18
N LYS A 119 15.87 19.60 4.37
CA LYS A 119 14.52 19.09 4.05
C LYS A 119 13.45 19.87 4.80
N GLU A 120 13.57 20.01 6.12
CA GLU A 120 12.66 20.79 6.95
C GLU A 120 12.53 22.24 6.44
N LYS A 121 13.66 22.86 6.07
CA LYS A 121 13.68 24.25 5.57
C LYS A 121 12.99 24.39 4.21
N ILE A 122 13.31 23.52 3.25
CA ILE A 122 12.70 23.51 1.91
C ILE A 122 11.20 23.20 2.02
N SER A 123 10.83 22.19 2.82
CA SER A 123 9.44 21.83 3.11
C SER A 123 8.67 23.03 3.67
N SER A 124 9.24 23.76 4.63
CA SER A 124 8.65 24.99 5.19
C SER A 124 8.49 26.10 4.13
N ILE A 125 9.49 26.34 3.29
CA ILE A 125 9.44 27.35 2.21
C ILE A 125 8.29 27.05 1.24
N PHE A 126 8.07 25.78 0.94
CA PHE A 126 7.07 25.33 -0.02
C PHE A 126 5.78 24.80 0.61
N GLY A 127 5.58 24.96 1.92
CA GLY A 127 4.38 24.50 2.61
C GLY A 127 4.08 23.01 2.42
N PHE A 128 5.14 22.18 2.36
CA PHE A 128 5.04 20.74 2.26
C PHE A 128 5.11 20.11 3.65
N ASN A 129 4.04 19.45 4.10
CA ASN A 129 3.93 18.90 5.45
C ASN A 129 3.43 17.45 5.51
N LEU A 130 3.51 16.73 4.39
CA LEU A 130 3.11 15.33 4.30
C LEU A 130 3.96 14.47 5.25
N ALA A 131 3.29 13.63 6.03
CA ALA A 131 3.94 12.59 6.84
C ALA A 131 3.64 11.19 6.30
N LEU A 132 4.65 10.33 6.27
CA LEU A 132 4.57 8.95 5.78
C LEU A 132 4.92 7.95 6.89
N GLU A 133 4.27 6.80 6.86
CA GLU A 133 4.48 5.74 7.85
C GLU A 133 5.70 4.87 7.47
N SER A 134 6.71 4.86 8.33
CA SER A 134 7.91 4.04 8.22
C SER A 134 8.25 3.39 9.56
N LYS A 135 8.46 2.07 9.57
CA LYS A 135 8.74 1.28 10.79
C LYS A 135 7.78 1.62 11.95
N GLU A 136 6.50 1.72 11.62
CA GLU A 136 5.40 2.07 12.52
C GLU A 136 5.41 3.52 13.03
N GLU A 137 6.33 4.39 12.61
CA GLU A 137 6.34 5.82 12.97
C GLU A 137 5.90 6.68 11.79
N LEU A 138 5.19 7.78 12.04
CA LEU A 138 5.03 8.83 11.05
C LEU A 138 6.26 9.74 11.06
N LYS A 139 6.88 9.89 9.90
CA LYS A 139 8.01 10.81 9.67
C LYS A 139 7.67 11.73 8.51
N GLU A 140 8.28 12.91 8.48
CA GLU A 140 8.16 13.82 7.35
C GLU A 140 8.53 13.11 6.04
N ALA A 141 7.73 13.34 5.02
CA ALA A 141 7.96 12.80 3.69
C ALA A 141 9.25 13.39 3.10
N PRO A 142 9.98 12.60 2.31
CA PRO A 142 11.19 13.08 1.67
C PRO A 142 10.83 14.05 0.52
N LEU A 143 11.74 14.93 0.12
CA LEU A 143 11.48 16.02 -0.84
C LEU A 143 11.07 15.52 -2.23
N GLU A 144 11.49 14.31 -2.59
CA GLU A 144 11.09 13.58 -3.78
C GLU A 144 9.56 13.52 -3.89
N VAL A 145 8.88 13.26 -2.78
CA VAL A 145 7.41 13.15 -2.75
C VAL A 145 6.76 14.50 -3.04
N MET A 146 7.40 15.61 -2.66
CA MET A 146 6.94 16.97 -2.95
C MET A 146 6.80 17.22 -4.47
N LEU A 147 7.73 16.67 -5.27
CA LEU A 147 7.77 16.81 -6.75
C LEU A 147 7.07 15.67 -7.49
N LEU A 148 6.80 14.53 -6.85
CA LEU A 148 6.27 13.33 -7.50
C LEU A 148 5.03 13.53 -8.40
N PRO A 149 4.01 14.34 -8.05
CA PRO A 149 2.87 14.57 -8.96
C PRO A 149 3.20 15.46 -10.15
N TYR A 150 4.37 16.11 -10.12
CA TYR A 150 4.80 17.11 -11.06
C TYR A 150 5.97 16.64 -11.92
N TYR A 151 6.57 15.50 -11.64
CA TYR A 151 7.70 14.97 -12.38
C TYR A 151 7.47 13.52 -12.82
N ILE A 152 7.58 13.28 -14.13
CA ILE A 152 7.57 11.94 -14.73
C ILE A 152 8.96 11.64 -15.26
N SER A 153 9.59 10.58 -14.72
CA SER A 153 10.94 10.18 -15.13
C SER A 153 10.95 9.38 -16.43
N GLN A 154 11.99 9.56 -17.25
CA GLN A 154 12.19 8.78 -18.48
C GLN A 154 12.31 7.27 -18.20
N SER A 155 12.99 6.89 -17.10
CA SER A 155 13.36 5.50 -16.84
C SER A 155 12.19 4.59 -16.49
N VAL A 156 11.27 5.07 -15.64
CA VAL A 156 10.19 4.24 -15.08
C VAL A 156 8.84 4.96 -15.00
N GLY A 157 8.82 6.30 -15.04
CA GLY A 157 7.60 7.10 -14.86
C GLY A 157 6.54 6.88 -15.93
N TRP A 158 6.93 6.55 -17.17
CA TRP A 158 5.99 6.23 -18.26
C TRP A 158 5.41 4.81 -18.22
N VAL A 159 5.69 4.06 -17.15
CA VAL A 159 5.20 2.69 -16.93
C VAL A 159 4.56 2.57 -15.54
N TYR A 160 5.19 3.16 -14.53
CA TYR A 160 4.80 3.04 -13.12
C TYR A 160 4.37 4.40 -12.53
N LEU A 161 3.09 4.52 -12.18
CA LEU A 161 2.39 5.79 -11.92
C LEU A 161 2.86 6.63 -10.71
N ARG A 162 3.77 6.11 -9.90
CA ARG A 162 4.26 6.72 -8.65
C ARG A 162 5.73 6.38 -8.37
N GLU A 163 6.49 5.95 -9.38
CA GLU A 163 7.88 5.50 -9.20
C GLU A 163 8.89 6.39 -9.90
N SER A 164 8.60 7.68 -10.12
CA SER A 164 9.56 8.62 -10.72
C SER A 164 10.85 8.77 -9.89
N PHE A 165 10.78 8.50 -8.59
CA PHE A 165 11.88 8.51 -7.61
C PHE A 165 12.02 7.14 -6.95
N SER A 166 13.22 6.80 -6.47
CA SER A 166 13.48 5.53 -5.79
C SER A 166 13.06 5.54 -4.31
N GLY A 167 13.00 4.35 -3.69
CA GLY A 167 12.78 4.23 -2.24
C GLY A 167 11.36 4.51 -1.72
N LEU A 168 10.41 4.88 -2.58
CA LEU A 168 9.03 5.16 -2.14
C LEU A 168 8.27 3.89 -1.68
N ASN A 169 8.69 2.72 -2.15
CA ASN A 169 8.08 1.43 -1.80
C ASN A 169 8.36 0.99 -0.34
N PHE A 170 9.24 1.68 0.40
CA PHE A 170 9.51 1.39 1.82
C PHE A 170 8.41 1.92 2.76
N TYR A 171 7.58 2.85 2.32
CA TYR A 171 6.54 3.46 3.16
C TYR A 171 5.26 2.64 3.13
N LYS A 172 4.71 2.34 4.32
CA LYS A 172 3.42 1.67 4.43
C LYS A 172 2.31 2.60 3.97
N ASN A 173 1.33 2.05 3.24
CA ASN A 173 0.18 2.78 2.73
C ASN A 173 0.50 4.06 1.94
N PHE A 174 1.71 4.16 1.35
CA PHE A 174 2.20 5.34 0.64
C PHE A 174 1.17 5.95 -0.30
N LYS A 175 0.54 5.11 -1.14
CA LYS A 175 -0.49 5.53 -2.10
C LYS A 175 -1.63 6.32 -1.46
N PHE A 176 -2.14 5.87 -0.31
CA PHE A 176 -3.24 6.55 0.38
C PHE A 176 -2.77 7.88 0.95
N TYR A 177 -1.65 7.89 1.69
CA TYR A 177 -1.11 9.11 2.27
C TYR A 177 -0.81 10.17 1.21
N TYR A 178 -0.14 9.77 0.14
CA TYR A 178 0.19 10.60 -1.01
C TYR A 178 -1.07 11.19 -1.68
N LEU A 179 -2.03 10.34 -2.05
CA LEU A 179 -3.23 10.82 -2.75
C LEU A 179 -4.08 11.71 -1.85
N ASP A 180 -4.33 11.32 -0.60
CA ASP A 180 -5.14 12.12 0.31
C ASP A 180 -4.53 13.50 0.57
N TYR A 181 -3.20 13.59 0.66
CA TYR A 181 -2.48 14.86 0.78
C TYR A 181 -2.73 15.76 -0.43
N TYR A 182 -2.39 15.27 -1.62
CA TYR A 182 -2.53 16.06 -2.85
C TYR A 182 -3.98 16.35 -3.25
N LEU A 183 -4.94 15.61 -2.68
CA LEU A 183 -6.38 15.84 -2.86
C LEU A 183 -7.02 16.66 -1.72
N GLY A 184 -6.24 17.03 -0.69
CA GLY A 184 -6.65 17.89 0.41
C GLY A 184 -7.72 17.26 1.31
N ILE A 185 -7.69 15.94 1.50
CA ILE A 185 -8.75 15.18 2.19
C ILE A 185 -8.61 15.25 3.72
N THR A 186 -7.40 15.38 4.24
CA THR A 186 -7.11 15.39 5.68
C THR A 186 -5.90 16.26 5.97
N SER A 187 -5.89 16.95 7.11
CA SER A 187 -4.68 17.63 7.58
C SER A 187 -3.68 16.61 8.13
N ASP A 188 -2.38 16.81 7.88
CA ASP A 188 -1.35 15.92 8.42
C ASP A 188 -1.23 16.01 9.95
N ILE A 189 -1.67 17.12 10.54
CA ILE A 189 -1.72 17.31 12.00
C ILE A 189 -2.72 16.32 12.62
N ASP A 190 -3.92 16.21 12.05
CA ASP A 190 -4.95 15.27 12.51
C ASP A 190 -4.48 13.82 12.35
N ARG A 191 -3.70 13.54 11.29
CA ARG A 191 -3.12 12.21 11.05
C ARG A 191 -2.05 11.82 12.05
N ILE A 192 -1.13 12.74 12.36
CA ILE A 192 -0.08 12.51 13.35
C ILE A 192 -0.70 12.23 14.72
N LEU A 193 -1.72 13.03 15.10
CA LEU A 193 -2.47 12.82 16.33
C LEU A 193 -3.22 11.49 16.34
N LEU A 194 -3.93 11.16 15.27
CA LEU A 194 -4.61 9.87 15.12
C LEU A 194 -3.64 8.69 15.27
N HIS A 195 -2.51 8.73 14.57
CA HIS A 195 -1.52 7.65 14.62
C HIS A 195 -0.94 7.51 16.03
N LYS A 196 -0.74 8.63 16.74
CA LYS A 196 -0.32 8.62 18.16
C LYS A 196 -1.38 7.93 19.03
N PHE A 197 -2.66 8.23 18.83
CA PHE A 197 -3.76 7.57 19.54
C PHE A 197 -3.87 6.07 19.20
N LEU A 198 -3.70 5.68 17.94
CA LEU A 198 -3.72 4.27 17.52
C LEU A 198 -2.56 3.46 18.12
N ARG A 199 -1.35 4.02 18.18
CA ARG A 199 -0.21 3.41 18.90
C ARG A 199 -0.52 3.23 20.37
N LYS A 200 -1.00 4.29 21.03
CA LYS A 200 -1.33 4.27 22.44
C LYS A 200 -2.42 3.25 22.76
N LYS A 201 -3.43 3.13 21.90
CA LYS A 201 -4.44 2.05 21.95
C LYS A 201 -3.78 0.67 21.90
N ALA A 202 -2.87 0.43 20.95
CA ALA A 202 -2.21 -0.87 20.81
C ALA A 202 -1.32 -1.21 22.02
N GLU A 203 -0.65 -0.22 22.61
CA GLU A 203 0.12 -0.38 23.87
C GLU A 203 -0.79 -0.77 25.04
N ILE A 204 -1.87 -0.03 25.27
CA ILE A 204 -2.81 -0.32 26.37
C ILE A 204 -3.47 -1.69 26.20
N VAL A 205 -3.85 -2.06 24.98
CA VAL A 205 -4.42 -3.39 24.71
C VAL A 205 -3.42 -4.50 25.07
N ARG A 206 -2.15 -4.36 24.68
CA ARG A 206 -1.11 -5.34 25.06
C ARG A 206 -0.90 -5.42 26.57
N GLU A 207 -0.94 -4.29 27.27
CA GLU A 207 -0.84 -4.26 28.72
C GLU A 207 -2.04 -4.94 29.41
N ILE A 208 -3.26 -4.71 28.92
CA ILE A 208 -4.47 -5.39 29.41
C ILE A 208 -4.35 -6.90 29.19
N GLU A 209 -3.99 -7.34 27.98
CA GLU A 209 -3.81 -8.77 27.66
C GLU A 209 -2.76 -9.43 28.55
N PHE A 210 -1.64 -8.73 28.82
CA PHE A 210 -0.60 -9.21 29.72
C PHE A 210 -1.11 -9.37 31.16
N LEU A 211 -1.82 -8.37 31.69
CA LEU A 211 -2.39 -8.41 33.05
C LEU A 211 -3.44 -9.52 33.20
N GLU A 212 -4.29 -9.71 32.19
CA GLU A 212 -5.27 -10.80 32.15
C GLU A 212 -4.60 -12.18 32.08
N GLN A 213 -3.54 -12.33 31.27
CA GLN A 213 -2.78 -13.57 31.22
C GLN A 213 -2.08 -13.87 32.54
N MET A 214 -1.50 -12.87 33.19
CA MET A 214 -0.83 -13.04 34.49
C MET A 214 -1.82 -13.51 35.56
N LYS A 215 -3.05 -12.97 35.55
CA LYS A 215 -4.13 -13.41 36.45
C LYS A 215 -4.64 -14.83 36.12
N ASN A 216 -4.77 -15.18 34.84
CA ASN A 216 -5.42 -16.41 34.40
C ASN A 216 -4.48 -17.63 34.24
N ASN A 217 -3.16 -17.43 34.19
CA ASN A 217 -2.21 -18.52 34.05
C ASN A 217 -1.59 -18.95 35.38
N ASP A 218 -1.70 -18.13 36.43
CA ASP A 218 -1.19 -18.45 37.76
C ASP A 218 -2.25 -19.20 38.58
N GLU A 219 -2.03 -20.50 38.75
CA GLU A 219 -2.93 -21.38 39.50
C GLU A 219 -3.12 -20.94 40.96
N ASN A 220 -2.09 -20.32 41.59
CA ASN A 220 -2.17 -19.87 42.98
C ASN A 220 -3.02 -18.61 43.11
N LEU A 221 -2.95 -17.71 42.13
CA LEU A 221 -3.82 -16.53 42.07
C LEU A 221 -5.28 -16.96 41.89
N GLN A 222 -5.55 -17.87 40.93
CA GLN A 222 -6.89 -18.41 40.70
C GLN A 222 -7.47 -19.10 41.95
N LEU A 223 -6.66 -19.93 42.61
CA LEU A 223 -7.07 -20.62 43.82
C LEU A 223 -7.38 -19.63 44.94
N SER A 224 -6.52 -18.64 45.16
CA SER A 224 -6.73 -17.63 46.20
C SER A 224 -8.00 -16.80 45.92
N GLN A 225 -8.30 -16.53 44.64
CA GLN A 225 -9.52 -15.81 44.25
C GLN A 225 -10.79 -16.63 44.50
N LEU A 226 -10.75 -17.95 44.29
CA LEU A 226 -11.88 -18.85 44.56
C LEU A 226 -12.14 -19.06 46.06
N LEU A 227 -11.11 -18.93 46.90
CA LEU A 227 -11.18 -19.15 48.34
C LEU A 227 -11.64 -17.92 49.13
N ASP A 228 -11.51 -16.72 48.58
CA ASP A 228 -11.83 -15.48 49.29
C ASP A 228 -13.33 -15.16 49.28
N GLU A 229 -13.85 -14.69 50.42
CA GLU A 229 -15.28 -14.42 50.59
C GLU A 229 -15.80 -13.29 49.70
N GLU A 230 -14.94 -12.33 49.33
CA GLU A 230 -15.28 -11.21 48.45
C GLU A 230 -15.63 -11.67 47.03
N PHE A 231 -15.16 -12.86 46.64
CA PHE A 231 -15.31 -13.41 45.29
C PHE A 231 -16.29 -14.59 45.21
N ARG A 232 -17.19 -14.76 46.20
CA ARG A 232 -18.24 -15.81 46.18
C ARG A 232 -19.02 -15.86 44.86
N GLY A 233 -19.30 -14.70 44.25
CA GLY A 233 -19.99 -14.65 42.96
C GLY A 233 -19.20 -15.26 41.80
N GLU A 234 -17.88 -15.04 41.77
CA GLU A 234 -17.00 -15.67 40.77
C GLU A 234 -16.85 -17.17 41.02
N ALA A 235 -16.78 -17.60 42.28
CA ALA A 235 -16.77 -19.02 42.63
C ALA A 235 -18.05 -19.75 42.20
N VAL A 236 -19.23 -19.12 42.39
CA VAL A 236 -20.51 -19.64 41.89
C VAL A 236 -20.51 -19.73 40.37
N LYS A 237 -20.12 -18.65 39.68
CA LYS A 237 -20.03 -18.62 38.21
C LYS A 237 -19.08 -19.69 37.67
N TYR A 238 -17.94 -19.89 38.34
CA TYR A 238 -16.97 -20.92 38.00
C TYR A 238 -17.55 -22.35 38.13
N LEU A 239 -18.35 -22.60 39.16
CA LEU A 239 -19.05 -23.88 39.35
C LEU A 239 -20.22 -24.07 38.36
N GLU A 240 -20.93 -23.01 38.00
CA GLU A 240 -21.98 -23.03 36.97
C GLU A 240 -21.38 -23.36 35.59
N GLU A 241 -20.31 -22.66 35.18
CA GLU A 241 -19.59 -22.94 33.93
C GLU A 241 -19.05 -24.38 33.89
N TYR A 242 -18.60 -24.91 35.03
CA TYR A 242 -18.19 -26.31 35.15
C TYR A 242 -19.35 -27.27 34.95
N SER A 243 -20.49 -27.01 35.60
CA SER A 243 -21.71 -27.83 35.51
C SER A 243 -22.20 -27.90 34.06
N GLU A 244 -22.30 -26.76 33.37
CA GLU A 244 -22.74 -26.68 31.98
C GLU A 244 -21.80 -27.45 31.03
N LEU A 245 -20.48 -27.27 31.18
CA LEU A 245 -19.51 -28.02 30.38
C LEU A 245 -19.60 -29.52 30.63
N ARG A 246 -19.86 -29.93 31.87
CA ARG A 246 -20.00 -31.34 32.23
C ARG A 246 -21.29 -31.96 31.70
N GLU A 247 -22.41 -31.24 31.72
CA GLU A 247 -23.65 -31.66 31.06
C GLU A 247 -23.45 -31.81 29.54
N SER A 248 -22.76 -30.84 28.92
CA SER A 248 -22.43 -30.88 27.50
C SER A 248 -21.53 -32.08 27.14
N LEU A 249 -20.55 -32.39 28.00
CA LEU A 249 -19.69 -33.56 27.86
C LEU A 249 -20.51 -34.86 27.92
N ILE A 250 -21.36 -35.03 28.94
CA ILE A 250 -22.22 -36.22 29.10
C ILE A 250 -23.16 -36.39 27.89
N LYS A 251 -23.72 -35.29 27.37
CA LYS A 251 -24.61 -35.31 26.21
C LYS A 251 -23.88 -35.79 24.95
N GLU A 252 -22.68 -35.27 24.68
CA GLU A 252 -21.89 -35.70 23.53
C GLU A 252 -21.34 -37.13 23.71
N GLU A 253 -21.05 -37.58 24.93
CA GLU A 253 -20.64 -38.97 25.24
C GLU A 253 -21.78 -39.94 24.94
N THR A 254 -22.98 -39.62 25.43
CA THR A 254 -24.20 -40.39 25.17
C THR A 254 -24.48 -40.47 23.67
N ARG A 255 -24.34 -39.35 22.95
CA ARG A 255 -24.48 -39.29 21.50
C ARG A 255 -23.45 -40.17 20.79
N HIS A 256 -22.19 -40.13 21.22
CA HIS A 256 -21.11 -40.94 20.66
C HIS A 256 -21.40 -42.44 20.84
N ILE A 257 -21.80 -42.86 22.05
CA ILE A 257 -22.18 -44.25 22.34
C ILE A 257 -23.33 -44.70 21.44
N HIS A 258 -24.38 -43.88 21.29
CA HIS A 258 -25.52 -44.20 20.43
C HIS A 258 -25.13 -44.39 18.96
N LEU A 259 -24.27 -43.52 18.44
CA LEU A 259 -23.76 -43.63 17.06
C LEU A 259 -22.90 -44.88 16.87
N CYS A 260 -22.05 -45.22 17.85
CA CYS A 260 -21.27 -46.46 17.84
C CYS A 260 -22.17 -47.71 17.82
N ASN A 261 -23.23 -47.72 18.64
CA ASN A 261 -24.21 -48.80 18.68
C ASN A 261 -24.96 -48.94 17.34
N LYS A 262 -25.43 -47.84 16.75
CA LYS A 262 -26.05 -47.84 15.42
C LYS A 262 -25.12 -48.37 14.34
N LYS A 263 -23.86 -47.93 14.35
CA LYS A 263 -22.85 -48.43 13.39
C LYS A 263 -22.63 -49.94 13.55
N SER A 264 -22.59 -50.44 14.78
CA SER A 264 -22.47 -51.88 15.06
C SER A 264 -23.66 -52.66 14.46
N LEU A 265 -24.88 -52.13 14.60
CA LEU A 265 -26.08 -52.71 14.00
C LEU A 265 -25.99 -52.74 12.45
N SER A 266 -25.63 -51.63 11.81
CA SER A 266 -25.50 -51.57 10.34
C SER A 266 -24.36 -52.47 9.83
N LEU A 267 -23.27 -52.63 10.59
CA LEU A 267 -22.21 -53.60 10.27
C LEU A 267 -22.73 -55.04 10.30
N ASN A 268 -23.51 -55.41 11.32
CA ASN A 268 -24.15 -56.72 11.40
C ASN A 268 -25.14 -56.94 10.24
N ARG A 269 -25.96 -55.93 9.92
CA ARG A 269 -26.86 -55.96 8.75
C ARG A 269 -26.08 -56.21 7.44
N LYS A 270 -24.97 -55.51 7.24
CA LYS A 270 -24.08 -55.70 6.08
C LYS A 270 -23.51 -57.13 6.01
N ILE A 271 -23.12 -57.72 7.13
CA ILE A 271 -22.64 -59.12 7.18
C ILE A 271 -23.74 -60.06 6.71
N ILE A 272 -24.98 -59.88 7.19
CA ILE A 272 -26.13 -60.69 6.80
C ILE A 272 -26.43 -60.53 5.30
N LEU A 273 -26.52 -59.29 4.80
CA LEU A 273 -26.77 -59.02 3.38
C LEU A 273 -25.69 -59.60 2.46
N ASN A 274 -24.42 -59.55 2.86
CA ASN A 274 -23.33 -60.18 2.08
C ASN A 274 -23.44 -61.71 2.05
N ARG A 275 -23.93 -62.35 3.12
CA ARG A 275 -24.21 -63.79 3.13
C ARG A 275 -25.36 -64.12 2.17
N ILE A 276 -26.44 -63.34 2.22
CA ILE A 276 -27.58 -63.48 1.31
C ILE A 276 -27.12 -63.32 -0.14
N LYS A 277 -26.39 -62.24 -0.46
CA LYS A 277 -25.83 -61.99 -1.79
C LYS A 277 -25.02 -63.17 -2.32
N ARG A 278 -24.10 -63.71 -1.51
CA ARG A 278 -23.29 -64.87 -1.90
C ARG A 278 -24.14 -66.11 -2.14
N ASN A 279 -25.15 -66.35 -1.31
CA ASN A 279 -26.01 -67.51 -1.46
C ASN A 279 -26.86 -67.43 -2.73
N ILE A 280 -27.45 -66.26 -3.02
CA ILE A 280 -28.27 -66.04 -4.22
C ILE A 280 -27.38 -66.10 -5.48
N SER A 281 -26.17 -65.52 -5.47
CA SER A 281 -25.31 -65.48 -6.65
C SER A 281 -24.76 -66.84 -7.10
N HIS A 282 -24.75 -67.85 -6.22
CA HIS A 282 -24.28 -69.21 -6.53
C HIS A 282 -25.43 -70.18 -6.79
N GLN A 283 -26.68 -69.71 -6.73
CA GLN A 283 -27.85 -70.50 -7.05
C GLN A 283 -28.16 -70.38 -8.54
N ARG A 284 -28.31 -71.52 -9.21
CA ARG A 284 -28.89 -71.58 -10.55
C ARG A 284 -30.35 -71.99 -10.42
N PRO A 285 -31.30 -71.12 -10.81
CA PRO A 285 -32.69 -71.53 -10.98
C PRO A 285 -32.78 -72.83 -11.80
N GLU A 286 -33.73 -73.71 -11.50
CA GLU A 286 -33.90 -75.07 -12.06
C GLU A 286 -32.95 -76.17 -11.59
N ILE A 287 -31.70 -75.86 -11.26
CA ILE A 287 -30.65 -76.87 -10.98
C ILE A 287 -30.40 -77.02 -9.48
N ASP A 288 -30.36 -75.90 -8.76
CA ASP A 288 -29.95 -75.88 -7.36
C ASP A 288 -31.18 -75.76 -6.42
N ALA A 289 -31.03 -76.24 -5.18
CA ALA A 289 -32.07 -76.16 -4.15
C ALA A 289 -31.77 -75.02 -3.16
N CYS A 290 -32.81 -74.40 -2.60
CA CYS A 290 -32.68 -73.31 -1.63
C CYS A 290 -31.88 -73.77 -0.39
N PRO A 291 -30.77 -73.12 -0.02
CA PRO A 291 -29.93 -73.55 1.10
C PRO A 291 -30.55 -73.28 2.48
N VAL A 292 -31.70 -72.59 2.56
CA VAL A 292 -32.42 -72.33 3.81
C VAL A 292 -33.58 -73.30 4.03
N CYS A 293 -34.31 -73.68 2.98
CA CYS A 293 -35.50 -74.55 3.08
C CYS A 293 -35.46 -75.81 2.19
N SER A 294 -34.39 -76.02 1.43
CA SER A 294 -34.14 -77.18 0.55
C SER A 294 -35.13 -77.40 -0.61
N GLN A 295 -35.97 -76.42 -0.94
CA GLN A 295 -36.86 -76.48 -2.11
C GLN A 295 -36.11 -76.24 -3.43
N ILE A 296 -36.45 -77.01 -4.48
CA ILE A 296 -35.91 -76.81 -5.83
C ILE A 296 -36.35 -75.44 -6.37
N LEU A 297 -35.42 -74.69 -6.96
CA LEU A 297 -35.71 -73.36 -7.47
C LEU A 297 -36.61 -73.42 -8.73
N PRO A 298 -37.67 -72.60 -8.82
CA PRO A 298 -38.67 -72.67 -9.90
C PRO A 298 -38.13 -72.29 -11.30
N ASN A 299 -38.72 -72.89 -12.35
CA ASN A 299 -38.28 -72.86 -13.76
C ASN A 299 -39.01 -71.80 -14.64
N SER A 300 -40.11 -71.20 -14.16
CA SER A 300 -40.85 -70.26 -15.02
C SER A 300 -40.09 -68.96 -15.27
N LEU A 301 -40.36 -68.29 -16.40
CA LEU A 301 -39.76 -67.00 -16.75
C LEU A 301 -39.96 -65.96 -15.62
N GLU A 302 -41.15 -65.98 -14.99
CA GLU A 302 -41.49 -65.13 -13.85
C GLU A 302 -40.59 -65.41 -12.65
N ALA A 303 -40.30 -66.68 -12.35
CA ALA A 303 -39.41 -67.07 -11.26
C ALA A 303 -37.96 -66.63 -11.49
N VAL A 304 -37.46 -66.76 -12.72
CA VAL A 304 -36.13 -66.27 -13.10
C VAL A 304 -36.06 -64.74 -12.96
N TYR A 305 -37.12 -64.03 -13.35
CA TYR A 305 -37.20 -62.57 -13.19
C TYR A 305 -37.19 -62.14 -11.71
N ILE A 306 -37.98 -62.81 -10.85
CA ILE A 306 -38.01 -62.54 -9.40
C ILE A 306 -36.63 -62.80 -8.78
N HIS A 307 -35.96 -63.88 -9.15
CA HIS A 307 -34.61 -64.17 -8.66
C HIS A 307 -33.60 -63.09 -9.05
N GLN A 308 -33.66 -62.61 -10.30
CA GLN A 308 -32.81 -61.51 -10.76
C GLN A 308 -33.13 -60.19 -10.03
N GLN A 309 -34.41 -59.95 -9.72
CA GLN A 309 -34.85 -58.81 -8.93
C GLN A 309 -34.30 -58.88 -7.49
N ASP A 310 -34.37 -60.04 -6.83
CA ASP A 310 -33.82 -60.25 -5.49
C ASP A 310 -32.30 -60.01 -5.43
N ILE A 311 -31.56 -60.38 -6.49
CA ILE A 311 -30.13 -60.04 -6.62
C ILE A 311 -29.95 -58.53 -6.64
N ASN A 312 -30.66 -57.84 -7.54
CA ASN A 312 -30.55 -56.38 -7.70
C ASN A 312 -30.94 -55.64 -6.42
N ASP A 313 -32.02 -56.06 -5.76
CA ASP A 313 -32.52 -55.46 -4.51
C ASP A 313 -31.50 -55.69 -3.37
N THR A 314 -30.93 -56.89 -3.27
CA THR A 314 -29.86 -57.19 -2.30
C THR A 314 -28.62 -56.33 -2.56
N GLU A 315 -28.24 -56.13 -3.82
CA GLU A 315 -27.10 -55.27 -4.18
C GLU A 315 -27.34 -53.80 -3.85
N SER A 316 -28.53 -53.29 -4.14
CA SER A 316 -28.98 -51.93 -3.80
C SER A 316 -28.98 -51.70 -2.28
N GLU A 317 -29.49 -52.67 -1.51
CA GLU A 317 -29.48 -52.62 -0.05
C GLU A 317 -28.06 -52.67 0.53
N VAL A 318 -27.17 -53.49 -0.02
CA VAL A 318 -25.75 -53.52 0.38
C VAL A 318 -25.08 -52.16 0.12
N TYR A 319 -25.39 -51.52 -1.01
CA TYR A 319 -24.87 -50.18 -1.31
C TYR A 319 -25.39 -49.14 -0.31
N THR A 320 -26.68 -49.16 -0.02
CA THR A 320 -27.34 -48.25 0.94
C THR A 320 -26.76 -48.40 2.35
N VAL A 321 -26.61 -49.62 2.85
CA VAL A 321 -26.02 -49.89 4.17
C VAL A 321 -24.54 -49.49 4.22
N LYS A 322 -23.77 -49.65 3.12
CA LYS A 322 -22.39 -49.15 3.06
C LYS A 322 -22.32 -47.63 3.16
N ALA A 323 -23.21 -46.91 2.48
CA ALA A 323 -23.31 -45.46 2.57
C ALA A 323 -23.70 -45.01 3.99
N GLU A 324 -24.66 -45.70 4.63
CA GLU A 324 -25.05 -45.44 6.02
C GLU A 324 -23.88 -45.64 7.00
N ILE A 325 -23.10 -46.71 6.85
CA ILE A 325 -21.91 -46.96 7.68
C ILE A 325 -20.87 -45.83 7.52
N ALA A 326 -20.65 -45.34 6.30
CA ALA A 326 -19.72 -44.25 6.03
C ALA A 326 -20.19 -42.93 6.67
N ASP A 327 -21.48 -42.59 6.55
CA ASP A 327 -22.09 -41.44 7.19
C ASP A 327 -22.04 -41.54 8.73
N LEU A 328 -22.39 -42.69 9.30
CA LEU A 328 -22.27 -42.94 10.74
C LEU A 328 -20.82 -42.80 11.22
N GLN A 329 -19.83 -43.25 10.46
CA GLN A 329 -18.41 -43.07 10.80
C GLN A 329 -18.00 -41.60 10.79
N ALA A 330 -18.45 -40.82 9.81
CA ALA A 330 -18.19 -39.38 9.76
C ALA A 330 -18.81 -38.65 10.96
N LYS A 331 -20.04 -39.02 11.34
CA LYS A 331 -20.74 -38.52 12.54
C LYS A 331 -20.01 -38.90 13.83
N ILE A 332 -19.52 -40.13 13.96
CA ILE A 332 -18.71 -40.56 15.11
C ILE A 332 -17.44 -39.71 15.21
N ASN A 333 -16.69 -39.56 14.12
CA ASN A 333 -15.43 -38.79 14.10
C ASN A 333 -15.64 -37.32 14.50
N SER A 334 -16.69 -36.69 14.00
CA SER A 334 -17.02 -35.30 14.34
C SER A 334 -17.44 -35.14 15.81
N THR A 335 -18.24 -36.08 16.34
CA THR A 335 -18.64 -36.12 17.75
C THR A 335 -17.42 -36.35 18.66
N PHE A 336 -16.51 -37.26 18.28
CA PHE A 336 -15.28 -37.52 19.01
C PHE A 336 -14.34 -36.30 19.09
N LYS A 337 -14.19 -35.54 17.99
CA LYS A 337 -13.43 -34.29 17.99
C LYS A 337 -14.01 -33.26 18.96
N LYS A 338 -15.34 -33.15 19.03
CA LYS A 338 -16.02 -32.26 20.00
C LYS A 338 -15.77 -32.71 21.43
N LEU A 339 -15.91 -34.02 21.70
CA LEU A 339 -15.62 -34.61 23.01
C LEU A 339 -14.21 -34.29 23.48
N LYS A 340 -13.21 -34.54 22.62
CA LYS A 340 -11.81 -34.24 22.96
C LYS A 340 -11.61 -32.76 23.29
N LYS A 341 -12.18 -31.85 22.50
CA LYS A 341 -12.09 -30.41 22.76
C LYS A 341 -12.72 -30.00 24.10
N ILE A 342 -13.90 -30.53 24.43
CA ILE A 342 -14.56 -30.24 25.71
C ILE A 342 -13.75 -30.84 26.88
N SER A 343 -13.26 -32.08 26.73
CA SER A 343 -12.40 -32.74 27.72
C SER A 343 -11.13 -31.94 27.99
N ASP A 344 -10.42 -31.48 26.94
CA ASP A 344 -9.19 -30.69 27.09
C ASP A 344 -9.45 -29.34 27.78
N ILE A 345 -10.62 -28.72 27.57
CA ILE A 345 -11.04 -27.49 28.26
C ILE A 345 -11.30 -27.78 29.73
N VAL A 346 -12.04 -28.85 30.02
CA VAL A 346 -12.36 -29.26 31.40
C VAL A 346 -11.08 -29.56 32.18
N GLU A 347 -10.13 -30.25 31.57
CA GLU A 347 -8.85 -30.60 32.20
C GLU A 347 -7.96 -29.37 32.44
N ARG A 348 -7.86 -28.45 31.48
CA ARG A 348 -7.04 -27.22 31.64
C ARG A 348 -7.64 -26.20 32.62
N LYS A 349 -8.95 -25.96 32.57
CA LYS A 349 -9.57 -24.90 33.39
C LYS A 349 -9.85 -25.34 34.83
N TYR A 350 -10.06 -26.64 35.09
CA TYR A 350 -10.60 -27.12 36.37
C TYR A 350 -9.69 -28.13 37.10
N SER A 351 -8.44 -28.31 36.64
CA SER A 351 -7.41 -29.10 37.34
C SER A 351 -7.10 -28.55 38.73
N VAL A 352 -7.13 -27.23 38.89
CA VAL A 352 -6.73 -26.50 40.12
C VAL A 352 -7.51 -26.97 41.35
N ILE A 353 -8.85 -27.05 41.27
CA ILE A 353 -9.69 -27.51 42.38
C ILE A 353 -9.45 -29.00 42.69
N LYS A 354 -9.26 -29.83 41.65
CA LYS A 354 -9.02 -31.26 41.80
C LYS A 354 -7.68 -31.54 42.50
N ASN A 355 -6.66 -30.76 42.17
CA ASN A 355 -5.35 -30.81 42.82
C ASN A 355 -5.42 -30.36 44.29
N TYR A 356 -6.23 -29.33 44.58
CA TYR A 356 -6.43 -28.84 45.96
C TYR A 356 -7.20 -29.85 46.84
N GLN A 357 -8.28 -30.45 46.33
CA GLN A 357 -9.04 -31.49 47.06
C GLN A 357 -8.22 -32.76 47.34
N SER A 358 -7.25 -33.07 46.48
CA SER A 358 -6.32 -34.20 46.66
C SER A 358 -5.23 -33.89 47.70
N SER A 359 -5.00 -32.61 47.98
CA SER A 359 -3.98 -32.09 48.88
C SER A 359 -4.60 -31.66 50.20
N SER A 360 -5.25 -32.56 50.92
CA SER A 360 -5.68 -32.24 52.29
C SER A 360 -4.45 -32.04 53.16
N SER A 361 -4.23 -30.84 53.71
CA SER A 361 -3.85 -30.68 55.14
C SER A 361 -3.72 -29.20 55.52
N THR A 362 -4.62 -28.76 56.41
CA THR A 362 -4.46 -27.66 57.39
C THR A 362 -3.97 -26.30 56.88
N VAL A 363 -4.81 -25.27 57.03
CA VAL A 363 -4.42 -23.86 56.90
C VAL A 363 -3.26 -23.58 57.87
N THR A 364 -2.06 -23.41 57.34
CA THR A 364 -0.86 -22.97 58.06
C THR A 364 -0.71 -21.45 57.91
N PHE A 365 0.07 -20.82 58.80
CA PHE A 365 0.36 -19.38 58.70
C PHE A 365 0.97 -19.01 57.34
N ASP A 366 1.86 -19.85 56.80
CA ASP A 366 2.48 -19.64 55.49
C ASP A 366 1.44 -19.67 54.36
N THR A 367 0.55 -20.67 54.34
CA THR A 367 -0.54 -20.73 53.34
C THR A 367 -1.51 -19.56 53.44
N TRP A 368 -1.76 -19.04 54.65
CA TRP A 368 -2.58 -17.85 54.87
C TRP A 368 -1.87 -16.57 54.41
N LEU A 369 -0.56 -16.47 54.65
CA LEU A 369 0.27 -15.35 54.23
C LEU A 369 0.35 -15.28 52.70
N ASP A 370 0.59 -16.41 52.04
CA ASP A 370 0.59 -16.53 50.57
C ASP A 370 -0.76 -16.15 49.99
N HIS A 371 -1.87 -16.65 50.57
CA HIS A 371 -3.23 -16.26 50.17
C HIS A 371 -3.43 -14.74 50.26
N LYS A 372 -3.05 -14.11 51.39
CA LYS A 372 -3.20 -12.65 51.55
C LYS A 372 -2.29 -11.85 50.62
N SER A 373 -1.09 -12.34 50.33
CA SER A 373 -0.19 -11.76 49.33
C SER A 373 -0.80 -11.81 47.93
N ASN A 374 -1.32 -12.98 47.54
CA ASN A 374 -2.00 -13.20 46.26
C ASN A 374 -3.25 -12.33 46.12
N MET A 375 -4.05 -12.16 47.19
CA MET A 375 -5.19 -11.24 47.21
C MET A 375 -4.80 -9.78 47.01
N LYS A 376 -3.72 -9.34 47.65
CA LYS A 376 -3.20 -7.98 47.43
C LYS A 376 -2.74 -7.80 45.98
N LEU A 377 -2.09 -8.81 45.41
CA LEU A 377 -1.62 -8.80 44.03
C LEU A 377 -2.80 -8.79 43.03
N ILE A 378 -3.83 -9.61 43.25
CA ILE A 378 -5.06 -9.60 42.45
C ILE A 378 -5.78 -8.25 42.54
N GLY A 379 -5.86 -7.65 43.73
CA GLY A 379 -6.40 -6.30 43.92
C GLY A 379 -5.65 -5.26 43.08
N ASN A 380 -4.30 -5.32 43.07
CA ASN A 380 -3.46 -4.43 42.26
C ASN A 380 -3.65 -4.66 40.75
N ILE A 381 -3.77 -5.91 40.30
CA ILE A 381 -4.05 -6.24 38.90
C ILE A 381 -5.42 -5.68 38.49
N ASN A 382 -6.47 -5.93 39.26
CA ASN A 382 -7.83 -5.46 38.96
C ASN A 382 -7.90 -3.93 38.94
N TYR A 383 -7.19 -3.25 39.85
CA TYR A 383 -7.06 -1.80 39.85
C TYR A 383 -6.39 -1.30 38.56
N SER A 384 -5.26 -1.91 38.19
CA SER A 384 -4.51 -1.55 36.98
C SER A 384 -5.34 -1.80 35.71
N LEU A 385 -6.06 -2.93 35.64
CA LEU A 385 -7.00 -3.23 34.54
C LEU A 385 -8.11 -2.19 34.43
N SER A 386 -8.67 -1.76 35.56
CA SER A 386 -9.72 -0.73 35.59
C SER A 386 -9.19 0.62 35.11
N GLU A 387 -7.99 1.01 35.55
CA GLU A 387 -7.34 2.25 35.13
C GLU A 387 -7.05 2.24 33.62
N LYS A 388 -6.51 1.13 33.10
CA LYS A 388 -6.24 0.93 31.67
C LYS A 388 -7.51 0.88 30.82
N ALA A 389 -8.59 0.32 31.33
CA ALA A 389 -9.89 0.33 30.64
C ALA A 389 -10.47 1.75 30.53
N ILE A 390 -10.32 2.58 31.57
CA ILE A 390 -10.69 4.00 31.53
C ILE A 390 -9.84 4.74 30.51
N GLU A 391 -8.52 4.52 30.52
CA GLU A 391 -7.58 5.13 29.57
C GLU A 391 -7.92 4.74 28.11
N LEU A 392 -8.20 3.46 27.87
CA LEU A 392 -8.61 2.94 26.56
C LEU A 392 -9.91 3.59 26.08
N LYS A 393 -10.90 3.74 26.97
CA LYS A 393 -12.17 4.40 26.64
C LYS A 393 -11.96 5.88 26.27
N GLY A 394 -11.07 6.58 26.97
CA GLY A 394 -10.67 7.94 26.64
C GLY A 394 -10.09 8.03 25.22
N ILE A 395 -9.12 7.17 24.90
CA ILE A 395 -8.48 7.14 23.57
C ILE A 395 -9.47 6.75 22.47
N LEU A 396 -10.41 5.85 22.72
CA LEU A 396 -11.44 5.50 21.75
C LEU A 396 -12.35 6.70 21.45
N ASN A 397 -12.76 7.46 22.48
CA ASN A 397 -13.51 8.70 22.27
C ASN A 397 -12.68 9.75 21.51
N ASP A 398 -11.39 9.87 21.81
CA ASP A 398 -10.49 10.77 21.08
C ASP A 398 -10.43 10.36 19.61
N ILE A 399 -10.25 9.06 19.29
CA ILE A 399 -10.26 8.54 17.92
C ILE A 399 -11.61 8.81 17.23
N ASP A 400 -12.72 8.56 17.90
CA ASP A 400 -14.07 8.79 17.35
C ASP A 400 -14.33 10.28 17.07
N SER A 401 -13.75 11.18 17.86
CA SER A 401 -13.87 12.63 17.67
C SER A 401 -13.25 13.13 16.36
N PHE A 402 -12.29 12.39 15.80
CA PHE A 402 -11.71 12.72 14.49
C PHE A 402 -12.61 12.30 13.31
N GLY A 403 -13.70 11.53 13.53
CA GLY A 403 -14.71 11.23 12.50
C GLY A 403 -14.20 10.42 11.29
N ILE A 404 -13.13 9.64 11.45
CA ILE A 404 -12.22 9.25 10.37
C ILE A 404 -12.80 8.25 9.36
N ASP A 405 -13.68 7.33 9.74
CA ASP A 405 -13.97 6.21 8.82
C ASP A 405 -15.12 6.46 7.83
N GLN A 406 -16.11 7.30 8.15
CA GLN A 406 -17.24 7.54 7.25
C GLN A 406 -17.07 8.78 6.37
N ASN A 407 -16.41 9.82 6.87
CA ASN A 407 -16.26 11.08 6.13
C ASN A 407 -15.13 10.98 5.09
N VAL A 408 -13.96 10.43 5.45
CA VAL A 408 -12.79 10.34 4.55
C VAL A 408 -13.10 9.51 3.31
N GLU A 409 -13.71 8.34 3.47
CA GLU A 409 -14.01 7.47 2.32
C GLU A 409 -15.05 8.07 1.38
N SER A 410 -16.02 8.82 1.93
CA SER A 410 -16.98 9.57 1.10
C SER A 410 -16.31 10.70 0.31
N ILE A 411 -15.40 11.45 0.94
CA ILE A 411 -14.62 12.51 0.27
C ILE A 411 -13.71 11.90 -0.81
N ARG A 412 -13.04 10.77 -0.52
CA ARG A 412 -12.24 10.02 -1.49
C ARG A 412 -13.08 9.61 -2.69
N HIS A 413 -14.27 9.06 -2.46
CA HIS A 413 -15.19 8.71 -3.53
C HIS A 413 -15.56 9.94 -4.37
N THR A 414 -15.87 11.09 -3.75
CA THR A 414 -16.17 12.33 -4.51
C THR A 414 -14.98 12.75 -5.38
N LYS A 415 -13.76 12.77 -4.83
CA LYS A 415 -12.54 13.12 -5.57
C LYS A 415 -12.25 12.12 -6.68
N GLU A 416 -12.52 10.83 -6.47
CA GLU A 416 -12.33 9.77 -7.45
C GLU A 416 -13.30 9.90 -8.63
N GLN A 417 -14.54 10.35 -8.41
CA GLN A 417 -15.48 10.63 -9.51
C GLN A 417 -15.03 11.83 -10.36
N ILE A 418 -14.49 12.88 -9.72
CA ILE A 418 -13.91 14.02 -10.44
C ILE A 418 -12.69 13.56 -11.26
N PHE A 419 -11.80 12.77 -10.65
CA PHE A 419 -10.68 12.16 -11.36
C PHE A 419 -11.14 11.36 -12.58
N LEU A 420 -12.14 10.48 -12.40
CA LEU A 420 -12.67 9.63 -13.46
C LEU A 420 -13.18 10.45 -14.64
N THR A 421 -13.87 11.56 -14.37
CA THR A 421 -14.38 12.48 -15.39
C THR A 421 -13.23 13.08 -16.22
N TYR A 422 -12.17 13.54 -15.55
CA TYR A 422 -10.98 14.06 -16.24
C TYR A 422 -10.23 12.97 -17.00
N PHE A 423 -10.12 11.78 -16.41
CA PHE A 423 -9.42 10.66 -17.00
C PHE A 423 -10.08 10.15 -18.28
N GLN A 424 -11.41 9.98 -18.27
CA GLN A 424 -12.18 9.60 -19.46
C GLN A 424 -12.05 10.62 -20.59
N ARG A 425 -12.07 11.92 -20.25
CA ARG A 425 -11.83 12.98 -21.22
C ARG A 425 -10.43 12.88 -21.82
N CYS A 426 -9.41 12.73 -20.99
CA CYS A 426 -8.03 12.61 -21.47
C CYS A 426 -7.81 11.37 -22.33
N LEU A 427 -8.43 10.23 -22.00
CA LEU A 427 -8.40 9.02 -22.82
C LEU A 427 -9.03 9.27 -24.20
N SER A 428 -10.20 9.90 -24.24
CA SER A 428 -10.88 10.25 -25.48
C SER A 428 -10.03 11.19 -26.34
N ASP A 429 -9.42 12.22 -25.74
CA ASP A 429 -8.58 13.20 -26.44
C ASP A 429 -7.28 12.59 -26.98
N LEU A 430 -6.86 11.43 -26.45
CA LEU A 430 -5.72 10.62 -26.91
C LEU A 430 -6.12 9.47 -27.86
N ASN A 431 -7.39 9.41 -28.28
CA ASN A 431 -7.98 8.37 -29.10
C ASN A 431 -7.89 6.96 -28.48
N LEU A 432 -8.09 6.84 -27.17
CA LEU A 432 -8.13 5.57 -26.45
C LEU A 432 -9.56 5.18 -26.06
N SER A 433 -9.84 3.88 -26.03
CA SER A 433 -11.08 3.36 -25.48
C SER A 433 -11.07 3.42 -23.95
N ASN A 434 -12.27 3.46 -23.36
CA ASN A 434 -12.41 3.32 -21.93
C ASN A 434 -12.16 1.87 -21.50
N PHE A 435 -11.64 1.69 -20.29
CA PHE A 435 -11.52 0.37 -19.67
C PHE A 435 -12.90 -0.18 -19.31
N ASP A 436 -13.06 -1.50 -19.23
CA ASP A 436 -14.29 -2.11 -18.69
C ASP A 436 -14.23 -2.18 -17.16
N GLU A 437 -13.12 -2.73 -16.64
CA GLU A 437 -12.95 -3.01 -15.22
C GLU A 437 -12.79 -1.74 -14.37
N ALA A 438 -13.49 -1.70 -13.23
CA ALA A 438 -13.46 -0.56 -12.31
C ALA A 438 -12.07 -0.30 -11.71
N ARG A 439 -11.23 -1.32 -11.49
CA ARG A 439 -9.90 -1.14 -10.88
C ARG A 439 -8.96 -0.25 -11.70
N TYR A 440 -9.18 -0.12 -13.00
CA TYR A 440 -8.40 0.73 -13.91
C TYR A 440 -8.97 2.15 -14.04
N LYS A 441 -10.11 2.41 -13.40
CA LYS A 441 -10.82 3.71 -13.39
C LYS A 441 -10.70 4.42 -12.04
N GLN A 442 -10.57 3.63 -10.97
CA GLN A 442 -10.59 4.10 -9.59
C GLN A 442 -9.19 4.52 -9.13
N LEU A 443 -8.98 5.82 -8.91
CA LEU A 443 -7.68 6.43 -8.58
C LEU A 443 -6.92 5.69 -7.48
N TYR A 444 -7.61 5.27 -6.41
CA TYR A 444 -7.00 4.55 -5.29
C TYR A 444 -6.70 3.07 -5.58
N LYS A 445 -7.30 2.48 -6.63
CA LYS A 445 -7.10 1.08 -7.02
C LYS A 445 -6.17 0.90 -8.22
N ILE A 446 -5.95 1.94 -9.02
CA ILE A 446 -5.02 1.89 -10.15
C ILE A 446 -3.59 1.70 -9.64
N ASN A 447 -3.00 0.55 -9.96
CA ASN A 447 -1.58 0.28 -9.75
C ASN A 447 -0.82 0.25 -11.08
N SER A 448 -1.43 -0.37 -12.10
CA SER A 448 -0.94 -0.44 -13.48
C SER A 448 -2.14 -0.50 -14.43
N PHE A 449 -1.88 -0.29 -15.72
CA PHE A 449 -2.89 -0.40 -16.78
C PHE A 449 -2.69 -1.68 -17.59
N PRO A 450 -3.77 -2.30 -18.09
CA PRO A 450 -3.73 -3.53 -18.88
C PRO A 450 -3.39 -3.25 -20.37
N CYS A 451 -2.51 -2.29 -20.63
CA CYS A 451 -2.12 -1.85 -21.97
C CYS A 451 -0.64 -2.13 -22.21
N GLN A 452 -0.21 -2.15 -23.48
CA GLN A 452 1.19 -2.32 -23.87
C GLN A 452 1.60 -1.27 -24.90
N GLY A 453 2.91 -1.04 -25.04
CA GLY A 453 3.47 -0.13 -26.04
C GLY A 453 2.93 1.31 -25.96
N VAL A 454 2.54 1.85 -27.12
CA VAL A 454 2.07 3.24 -27.27
C VAL A 454 0.77 3.50 -26.52
N GLU A 455 -0.14 2.51 -26.45
CA GLU A 455 -1.40 2.66 -25.70
C GLU A 455 -1.16 2.82 -24.20
N LEU A 456 -0.23 2.04 -23.63
CA LEU A 456 0.18 2.20 -22.23
C LEU A 456 0.75 3.61 -22.00
N HIS A 457 1.64 4.07 -22.88
CA HIS A 457 2.26 5.39 -22.78
C HIS A 457 1.22 6.51 -22.76
N LYS A 458 0.27 6.50 -23.70
CA LYS A 458 -0.85 7.46 -23.75
C LYS A 458 -1.75 7.36 -22.52
N THR A 459 -2.03 6.16 -22.03
CA THR A 459 -2.86 5.96 -20.83
C THR A 459 -2.19 6.58 -19.59
N VAL A 460 -0.87 6.41 -19.47
CA VAL A 460 -0.07 7.01 -18.40
C VAL A 460 -0.04 8.54 -18.53
N ILE A 461 0.08 9.09 -19.74
CA ILE A 461 -0.09 10.53 -20.00
C ILE A 461 -1.47 11.00 -19.50
N ALA A 462 -2.55 10.33 -19.90
CA ALA A 462 -3.91 10.66 -19.47
C ALA A 462 -4.04 10.66 -17.94
N TYR A 463 -3.45 9.68 -17.26
CA TYR A 463 -3.45 9.58 -15.80
C TYR A 463 -2.76 10.79 -15.15
N HIS A 464 -1.53 11.10 -15.55
CA HIS A 464 -0.77 12.18 -14.93
C HIS A 464 -1.40 13.55 -15.19
N PHE A 465 -1.92 13.81 -16.39
CA PHE A 465 -2.62 15.06 -16.68
C PHE A 465 -3.94 15.18 -15.90
N SER A 466 -4.69 14.09 -15.75
CA SER A 466 -5.93 14.09 -14.97
C SER A 466 -5.67 14.32 -13.49
N LEU A 467 -4.62 13.70 -12.94
CA LEU A 467 -4.20 13.91 -11.56
C LEU A 467 -3.70 15.34 -11.36
N ASN A 468 -2.85 15.85 -12.25
CA ASN A 468 -2.32 17.23 -12.17
C ASN A 468 -3.47 18.27 -12.17
N LYS A 469 -4.48 18.07 -13.02
CA LYS A 469 -5.66 18.93 -13.09
C LYS A 469 -6.52 18.86 -11.83
N LEU A 470 -6.66 17.67 -11.24
CA LEU A 470 -7.37 17.49 -9.98
C LEU A 470 -6.64 18.18 -8.81
N ILE A 471 -5.31 18.12 -8.79
CA ILE A 471 -4.48 18.80 -7.79
C ILE A 471 -4.56 20.32 -7.95
N ALA A 472 -4.58 20.84 -9.19
CA ALA A 472 -4.75 22.28 -9.44
C ALA A 472 -6.05 22.85 -8.84
N ASN A 473 -7.10 22.02 -8.75
CA ASN A 473 -8.39 22.38 -8.15
C ASN A 473 -8.44 22.13 -6.63
N THR A 474 -7.35 21.68 -6.01
CA THR A 474 -7.28 21.39 -4.58
C THR A 474 -6.64 22.56 -3.84
N GLN A 475 -7.35 23.10 -2.84
CA GLN A 475 -6.87 24.21 -2.03
C GLN A 475 -5.81 23.75 -1.02
N GLY A 476 -4.92 24.66 -0.62
CA GLY A 476 -3.90 24.40 0.39
C GLY A 476 -2.67 23.63 -0.09
N ILE A 477 -2.68 23.11 -1.32
CA ILE A 477 -1.58 22.32 -1.88
C ILE A 477 -0.63 23.19 -2.72
N HIS A 478 0.65 22.84 -2.68
CA HIS A 478 1.71 23.47 -3.45
C HIS A 478 1.68 23.00 -4.91
N ARG A 479 2.02 23.86 -5.87
CA ARG A 479 2.04 23.56 -7.31
C ARG A 479 3.40 23.90 -7.91
N PHE A 480 4.17 22.89 -8.31
CA PHE A 480 5.41 23.06 -9.07
C PHE A 480 5.15 22.99 -10.59
N PRO A 481 6.12 23.44 -11.42
CA PRO A 481 6.11 23.19 -12.85
C PRO A 481 5.92 21.71 -13.16
N PHE A 482 5.14 21.42 -14.21
CA PHE A 482 4.88 20.05 -14.64
C PHE A 482 5.97 19.58 -15.62
N ILE A 483 6.82 18.68 -15.17
CA ILE A 483 8.06 18.25 -15.81
C ILE A 483 7.88 16.83 -16.40
N LEU A 484 7.98 16.71 -17.72
CA LEU A 484 7.83 15.45 -18.46
C LEU A 484 9.17 15.08 -19.12
N ASP A 485 9.91 14.14 -18.55
CA ASP A 485 11.20 13.72 -19.12
C ASP A 485 11.00 12.64 -20.18
N ALA A 486 11.47 12.90 -21.39
CA ALA A 486 11.35 12.06 -22.58
C ALA A 486 9.90 11.66 -22.86
N VAL A 487 9.01 12.65 -22.99
CA VAL A 487 7.57 12.43 -23.23
C VAL A 487 7.28 11.71 -24.54
N MET A 488 8.21 11.73 -25.50
CA MET A 488 8.12 10.97 -26.74
C MET A 488 9.13 9.82 -26.72
N LYS A 489 8.63 8.58 -26.73
CA LYS A 489 9.47 7.38 -26.93
C LYS A 489 9.83 7.20 -28.41
N GLU A 490 10.93 6.52 -28.67
CA GLU A 490 11.52 6.37 -30.02
C GLU A 490 10.66 5.56 -30.97
N ASP A 491 9.84 4.65 -30.44
CA ASP A 491 8.98 3.71 -31.17
C ASP A 491 7.57 4.26 -31.47
N ILE A 492 7.28 5.51 -31.13
CA ILE A 492 5.99 6.15 -31.42
C ILE A 492 5.97 6.66 -32.86
N ASP A 493 5.02 6.18 -33.65
CA ASP A 493 4.78 6.62 -35.02
C ASP A 493 4.30 8.07 -35.11
N GLU A 494 4.39 8.63 -36.32
CA GLU A 494 4.13 10.04 -36.54
C GLU A 494 2.69 10.46 -36.24
N GLU A 495 1.69 9.64 -36.55
CA GLU A 495 0.29 9.95 -36.28
C GLU A 495 0.06 10.09 -34.77
N ASN A 496 0.57 9.14 -34.00
CA ASN A 496 0.48 9.18 -32.55
C ASN A 496 1.28 10.33 -31.92
N ARG A 497 2.43 10.71 -32.47
CA ARG A 497 3.16 11.92 -32.05
C ARG A 497 2.33 13.19 -32.24
N ARG A 498 1.63 13.34 -33.37
CA ARG A 498 0.75 14.50 -33.62
C ARG A 498 -0.39 14.60 -32.61
N ILE A 499 -1.00 13.45 -32.28
CA ILE A 499 -2.07 13.36 -31.26
C ILE A 499 -1.53 13.82 -29.91
N ILE A 500 -0.36 13.31 -29.49
CA ILE A 500 0.23 13.66 -28.19
C ILE A 500 0.60 15.15 -28.15
N PHE A 501 1.22 15.72 -29.19
CA PHE A 501 1.55 17.16 -29.18
C PHE A 501 0.32 18.06 -29.07
N LYS A 502 -0.75 17.74 -29.82
CA LYS A 502 -2.02 18.44 -29.70
C LYS A 502 -2.58 18.32 -28.27
N PHE A 503 -2.56 17.11 -27.71
CA PHE A 503 -3.01 16.87 -26.35
C PHE A 503 -2.21 17.69 -25.31
N LEU A 504 -0.88 17.73 -25.41
CA LEU A 504 -0.01 18.49 -24.52
C LEU A 504 -0.35 19.99 -24.53
N ASN A 505 -0.62 20.57 -25.70
CA ASN A 505 -1.04 21.96 -25.80
C ASN A 505 -2.41 22.20 -25.14
N ASP A 506 -3.39 21.33 -25.44
CA ASP A 506 -4.77 21.51 -25.00
C ASP A 506 -4.94 21.28 -23.48
N HIS A 507 -4.06 20.48 -22.89
CA HIS A 507 -4.09 20.12 -21.46
C HIS A 507 -2.94 20.72 -20.65
N ALA A 508 -2.12 21.59 -21.22
CA ALA A 508 -1.07 22.28 -20.48
C ALA A 508 -1.67 23.00 -19.25
N PRO A 509 -1.04 22.91 -18.08
CA PRO A 509 -1.50 23.62 -16.89
C PRO A 509 -1.53 25.13 -17.16
N SER A 510 -2.64 25.78 -16.81
CA SER A 510 -2.80 27.23 -16.98
C SER A 510 -2.31 28.02 -15.75
N ASP A 511 -2.16 27.36 -14.60
CA ASP A 511 -1.75 27.94 -13.33
C ASP A 511 -0.23 27.97 -13.13
N THR A 512 0.50 27.07 -13.82
CA THR A 512 1.96 26.90 -13.70
C THR A 512 2.61 26.61 -15.06
N GLN A 513 3.89 26.30 -15.07
CA GLN A 513 4.68 25.98 -16.26
C GLN A 513 4.59 24.50 -16.62
N MET A 514 4.77 24.19 -17.91
CA MET A 514 5.04 22.83 -18.38
C MET A 514 6.44 22.79 -18.99
N ILE A 515 7.25 21.82 -18.59
CA ILE A 515 8.60 21.59 -19.11
C ILE A 515 8.64 20.17 -19.62
N PHE A 516 8.89 19.94 -20.91
CA PHE A 516 9.01 18.58 -21.42
C PHE A 516 10.19 18.42 -22.34
N SER A 517 10.81 17.24 -22.32
CA SER A 517 11.93 16.93 -23.21
C SER A 517 11.52 15.99 -24.35
N VAL A 518 12.05 16.27 -25.54
CA VAL A 518 11.80 15.52 -26.77
C VAL A 518 13.09 15.37 -27.57
N SER A 519 13.31 14.19 -28.15
CA SER A 519 14.44 13.96 -29.05
C SER A 519 14.16 14.52 -30.45
N GLU A 520 15.18 15.16 -31.02
CA GLU A 520 15.23 15.64 -32.40
C GLU A 520 16.53 15.12 -33.01
N SER A 521 16.47 14.50 -34.19
CA SER A 521 17.66 14.11 -34.96
C SER A 521 17.74 15.00 -36.20
N LEU A 522 18.68 15.95 -36.22
CA LEU A 522 18.75 16.90 -37.34
C LEU A 522 19.29 16.27 -38.64
N SER A 523 19.86 15.05 -38.56
CA SER A 523 20.31 14.27 -39.73
C SER A 523 19.18 13.90 -40.70
N HIS A 524 17.92 13.91 -40.24
CA HIS A 524 16.74 13.64 -41.07
C HIS A 524 15.82 14.87 -41.24
N SER A 525 16.14 16.02 -40.63
CA SER A 525 15.22 17.15 -40.53
C SER A 525 15.51 18.32 -41.48
N LYS A 526 16.66 18.32 -42.17
CA LYS A 526 17.03 19.47 -43.03
C LYS A 526 16.18 19.58 -44.30
N ASP A 527 15.53 18.48 -44.73
CA ASP A 527 14.76 18.43 -45.99
C ASP A 527 13.30 17.93 -45.82
N ASP A 528 12.84 17.61 -44.60
CA ASP A 528 11.50 17.03 -44.40
C ASP A 528 10.58 17.93 -43.54
N ASP A 529 10.05 18.97 -44.19
CA ASP A 529 9.10 19.97 -43.67
C ASP A 529 7.75 19.40 -43.18
N ARG A 530 7.57 18.08 -43.17
CA ARG A 530 6.31 17.42 -42.82
C ARG A 530 6.38 16.62 -41.52
N THR A 531 7.56 16.41 -40.97
CA THR A 531 7.75 15.47 -39.85
C THR A 531 7.62 16.13 -38.49
N THR A 532 7.03 15.41 -37.54
CA THR A 532 7.00 15.78 -36.11
C THR A 532 8.36 15.69 -35.41
N ASN A 533 9.44 15.48 -36.16
CA ASN A 533 10.80 15.50 -35.66
C ASN A 533 11.37 16.92 -35.63
N ASN A 534 10.88 17.84 -36.48
CA ASN A 534 11.26 19.25 -36.44
C ASN A 534 10.49 19.97 -35.32
N ILE A 535 11.16 20.25 -34.22
CA ILE A 535 10.53 20.82 -33.02
C ILE A 535 10.12 22.28 -33.21
N GLU A 536 10.77 23.03 -34.11
CA GLU A 536 10.36 24.39 -34.44
C GLU A 536 9.02 24.40 -35.19
N LEU A 537 8.86 23.48 -36.13
CA LEU A 537 7.59 23.29 -36.83
C LEU A 537 6.49 22.81 -35.88
N VAL A 538 6.82 21.89 -34.97
CA VAL A 538 5.89 21.44 -33.92
C VAL A 538 5.46 22.61 -33.03
N ASN A 539 6.39 23.46 -32.61
CA ASN A 539 6.07 24.66 -31.82
C ASN A 539 5.11 25.59 -32.57
N LYS A 540 5.36 25.82 -33.86
CA LYS A 540 4.49 26.64 -34.71
C LYS A 540 3.09 26.03 -34.88
N ASN A 541 3.02 24.73 -35.19
CA ASN A 541 1.77 24.07 -35.59
C ASN A 541 0.87 23.71 -34.41
N TYR A 542 1.45 23.27 -33.28
CA TYR A 542 0.68 22.77 -32.13
C TYR A 542 0.65 23.74 -30.97
N PHE A 543 1.69 24.56 -30.80
CA PHE A 543 1.83 25.47 -29.65
C PHE A 543 1.72 26.95 -30.04
N SER A 544 1.27 27.24 -31.27
CA SER A 544 1.10 28.60 -31.80
C SER A 544 2.36 29.48 -31.72
N GLY A 545 3.55 28.87 -31.70
CA GLY A 545 4.83 29.55 -31.51
C GLY A 545 5.05 30.14 -30.11
N LYS A 546 4.18 29.84 -29.14
CA LYS A 546 4.27 30.35 -27.76
C LYS A 546 5.19 29.51 -26.87
N GLY A 547 5.51 28.28 -27.29
CA GLY A 547 6.42 27.42 -26.54
C GLY A 547 7.85 27.95 -26.62
N LYS A 548 8.51 28.06 -25.47
CA LYS A 548 9.93 28.38 -25.43
C LYS A 548 10.75 27.14 -25.75
N ILE A 549 11.57 27.22 -26.80
CA ILE A 549 12.48 26.13 -27.17
C ILE A 549 13.80 26.31 -26.42
N ILE A 550 14.23 25.27 -25.70
CA ILE A 550 15.52 25.17 -25.01
C ILE A 550 16.33 24.11 -25.73
N GLN A 551 17.35 24.53 -26.48
CA GLN A 551 18.20 23.63 -27.25
C GLN A 551 19.41 23.21 -26.43
N ILE A 552 19.64 21.90 -26.31
CA ILE A 552 20.83 21.35 -25.66
C ILE A 552 21.94 21.17 -26.68
N GLY A 553 23.10 21.78 -26.41
CA GLY A 553 24.25 21.77 -27.31
C GLY A 553 23.94 22.36 -28.68
N ASN A 554 24.60 21.83 -29.71
CA ASN A 554 24.38 22.27 -31.10
C ASN A 554 23.22 21.53 -31.79
N GLY A 555 22.39 20.79 -31.05
CA GLY A 555 21.31 19.98 -31.58
C GLY A 555 21.75 18.61 -32.11
N ASP A 556 22.97 18.49 -32.65
CA ASP A 556 23.53 17.25 -33.24
C ASP A 556 24.57 16.53 -32.38
N SER A 557 25.11 17.21 -31.36
CA SER A 557 26.18 16.68 -30.52
C SER A 557 25.66 15.84 -29.35
N GLU A 558 26.24 14.65 -29.16
CA GLU A 558 26.08 13.87 -27.93
C GLU A 558 26.94 14.46 -26.81
N ARG A 559 26.52 14.28 -25.54
CA ARG A 559 27.22 14.77 -24.35
C ARG A 559 27.60 16.25 -24.42
N SER A 560 26.62 17.11 -24.71
CA SER A 560 26.82 18.54 -24.98
C SER A 560 26.03 19.46 -24.06
N PHE A 561 25.74 19.00 -22.85
CA PHE A 561 25.03 19.80 -21.84
C PHE A 561 25.82 21.05 -21.46
N LEU A 562 27.13 20.92 -21.25
CA LEU A 562 28.03 22.01 -20.87
C LEU A 562 28.82 22.51 -22.09
N ASN A 563 28.83 23.83 -22.28
CA ASN A 563 29.61 24.48 -23.35
C ASN A 563 30.76 25.30 -22.74
N LYS A 564 31.88 25.43 -23.46
CA LYS A 564 32.92 26.39 -23.09
C LYS A 564 32.33 27.79 -23.12
N TYR A 565 32.49 28.57 -22.05
CA TYR A 565 31.91 29.91 -21.98
C TYR A 565 32.95 30.99 -22.31
N GLY A 566 32.56 31.93 -23.18
CA GLY A 566 33.38 33.04 -23.64
C GLY A 566 33.14 34.36 -22.87
N GLY A 567 32.55 34.29 -21.68
CA GLY A 567 32.22 35.46 -20.84
C GLY A 567 30.76 35.94 -20.90
N GLU A 568 29.89 35.31 -21.69
CA GLU A 568 28.47 35.71 -21.87
C GLU A 568 27.65 35.72 -20.57
N TYR A 569 28.04 34.94 -19.57
CA TYR A 569 27.35 34.82 -18.28
C TYR A 569 28.23 35.20 -17.08
N GLU A 570 29.34 35.89 -17.33
CA GLU A 570 30.34 36.21 -16.29
C GLU A 570 29.72 36.99 -15.13
N GLU A 571 28.86 37.97 -15.41
CA GLU A 571 28.20 38.75 -14.35
C GLU A 571 27.32 37.88 -13.43
N LEU A 572 26.58 36.92 -14.01
CA LEU A 572 25.73 36.01 -13.25
C LEU A 572 26.55 35.00 -12.45
N ILE A 573 27.65 34.50 -13.03
CA ILE A 573 28.62 33.64 -12.35
C ILE A 573 29.22 34.39 -11.15
N GLN A 574 29.77 35.58 -11.36
CA GLN A 574 30.35 36.41 -10.30
C GLN A 574 29.34 36.75 -9.21
N LYS A 575 28.08 37.04 -9.58
CA LYS A 575 27.00 37.24 -8.60
C LYS A 575 26.74 35.99 -7.76
N THR A 576 26.78 34.81 -8.38
CA THR A 576 26.58 33.51 -7.71
C THR A 576 27.73 33.22 -6.75
N LEU A 577 28.98 33.45 -7.17
CA LEU A 577 30.16 33.29 -6.31
C LEU A 577 30.17 34.25 -5.13
N ARG A 578 29.74 35.51 -5.35
CA ARG A 578 29.56 36.47 -4.25
C ARG A 578 28.52 36.00 -3.25
N MET A 579 27.41 35.43 -3.71
CA MET A 579 26.40 34.86 -2.82
C MET A 579 27.05 33.77 -1.96
N ILE A 580 27.65 32.75 -2.57
CA ILE A 580 28.32 31.64 -1.85
C ILE A 580 29.30 32.15 -0.78
N ASN A 581 30.10 33.18 -1.09
CA ASN A 581 31.12 33.72 -0.17
C ASN A 581 30.60 34.61 0.96
N ILE A 582 29.36 35.14 0.85
CA ILE A 582 28.76 36.02 1.87
C ILE A 582 28.05 35.20 2.98
N SER A 583 27.70 33.95 2.69
CA SER A 583 26.87 33.06 3.54
C SER A 583 27.62 32.08 4.43
#